data_AF-A0A925EVY8-F1
#
_entry.id   AF-A0A925EVY8-F1
#
_cell.length_a   1.000
_cell.length_b   1.000
_cell.length_c   1.000
_cell.angle_alpha   90.00
_cell.angle_beta   90.00
_cell.angle_gamma   90.00
#
_symmetry.space_group_name_H-M   'P 1'
#
loop_
_entity.id
_entity.type
_entity.pdbx_description
1 polymer ?
#
loop_
_entity_poly.entity_id
_entity_poly.type
_entity_poly.pdbx_seq_one_letter_code
_entity_poly.pdbx_strand_id
1 'polypeptide(L)'
;FLLAENEWPRVIRESGPFLGTAYLLLRILLVFWMGRMTLRSAAQDNVLPLMIYSACFQAIFSGQFGQPTELGFATFAGGLCLASMQIPLPQVVSTDENSFNRQLSAR
;
A
#
# COMPACT_ATOMS: atom_id res chain seq x y z
N PHE A 1 21.90 21.86 -9.99
CA PHE A 1 21.29 22.09 -8.66
C PHE A 1 19.83 22.56 -8.76
N LEU A 2 19.47 23.47 -9.69
CA LEU A 2 18.06 23.92 -9.89
C LEU A 2 17.09 22.89 -10.51
N LEU A 3 17.56 21.85 -11.21
CA LEU A 3 16.68 20.86 -11.89
C LEU A 3 16.31 19.64 -11.03
N ALA A 4 16.78 19.56 -9.78
CA ALA A 4 16.69 18.37 -8.92
C ALA A 4 15.81 18.56 -7.67
N GLU A 5 15.10 19.69 -7.52
CA GLU A 5 14.15 19.87 -6.41
C GLU A 5 12.94 18.95 -6.54
N ASN A 6 12.46 18.73 -7.77
CA ASN A 6 11.37 17.79 -8.00
C ASN A 6 11.89 16.35 -8.16
N GLU A 7 11.26 15.42 -7.47
CA GLU A 7 11.59 13.99 -7.49
C GLU A 7 11.44 13.34 -8.85
N TRP A 8 10.35 13.64 -9.55
CA TRP A 8 10.03 13.01 -10.82
C TRP A 8 11.15 13.20 -11.88
N PRO A 9 11.64 14.42 -12.13
CA PRO A 9 12.78 14.63 -13.03
C PRO A 9 14.12 14.17 -12.44
N ARG A 10 14.24 14.04 -11.11
CA ARG A 10 15.43 13.46 -10.45
C ARG A 10 15.51 11.97 -10.75
N VAL A 11 14.43 11.22 -10.50
CA VAL A 11 14.34 9.78 -10.76
C VAL A 11 14.64 9.45 -12.22
N ILE A 12 14.12 10.23 -13.17
CA ILE A 12 14.38 10.03 -14.61
C ILE A 12 15.86 10.28 -14.96
N ARG A 13 16.51 11.28 -14.35
CA ARG A 13 17.92 11.58 -14.64
C ARG A 13 18.90 10.64 -13.92
N GLU A 14 18.57 10.18 -12.73
CA GLU A 14 19.45 9.29 -11.93
C GLU A 14 19.32 7.82 -12.35
N SER A 15 18.10 7.34 -12.61
CA SER A 15 17.86 5.95 -13.05
C SER A 15 17.91 5.77 -14.58
N GLY A 16 17.96 6.88 -15.33
CA GLY A 16 17.89 6.89 -16.79
C GLY A 16 16.45 6.92 -17.32
N PRO A 17 16.27 7.26 -18.61
CA PRO A 17 14.96 7.56 -19.19
C PRO A 17 14.00 6.37 -19.20
N PHE A 18 14.50 5.14 -19.40
CA PHE A 18 13.65 3.94 -19.41
C PHE A 18 13.21 3.51 -18.01
N LEU A 19 14.16 3.30 -17.10
CA LEU A 19 13.89 2.86 -15.73
C LEU A 19 13.12 3.90 -14.93
N GLY A 20 13.49 5.19 -15.05
CA GLY A 20 12.78 6.27 -14.37
C GLY A 20 11.33 6.39 -14.84
N THR A 21 11.08 6.37 -16.15
CA THR A 21 9.71 6.43 -16.68
C THR A 21 8.90 5.19 -16.30
N ALA A 22 9.49 3.98 -16.37
CA ALA A 22 8.82 2.75 -15.95
C ALA A 22 8.41 2.80 -14.47
N TYR A 23 9.27 3.35 -13.61
CA TYR A 23 9.00 3.54 -12.20
C TYR A 23 7.90 4.58 -11.92
N LEU A 24 7.91 5.71 -12.64
CA LEU A 24 6.82 6.69 -12.55
C LEU A 24 5.47 6.08 -12.99
N LEU A 25 5.46 5.31 -14.08
CA LEU A 25 4.27 4.60 -14.55
C LEU A 25 3.76 3.60 -13.51
N LEU A 26 4.67 2.85 -12.87
CA LEU A 26 4.31 1.95 -11.78
C LEU A 26 3.63 2.71 -10.64
N ARG A 27 4.16 3.88 -10.23
CA ARG A 27 3.54 4.71 -9.18
C ARG A 27 2.13 5.15 -9.56
N ILE A 28 1.95 5.67 -10.77
CA ILE A 28 0.64 6.12 -11.27
C ILE A 28 -0.34 4.94 -11.27
N LEU A 29 0.08 3.78 -11.79
CA LEU A 29 -0.74 2.58 -11.83
C LEU A 29 -1.13 2.11 -10.42
N LEU A 30 -0.20 2.14 -9.48
CA LEU A 30 -0.41 1.73 -8.10
C LEU A 30 -1.42 2.65 -7.39
N VAL A 31 -1.26 3.97 -7.52
CA VAL A 31 -2.20 4.96 -6.99
C VAL A 31 -3.59 4.78 -7.58
N PHE A 32 -3.68 4.57 -8.89
CA PHE A 32 -4.95 4.37 -9.59
C PHE A 32 -5.64 3.06 -9.18
N TRP A 33 -4.87 1.98 -9.04
CA TRP A 33 -5.37 0.69 -8.59
C TRP A 33 -5.90 0.76 -7.15
N MET A 34 -5.13 1.35 -6.23
CA MET A 34 -5.57 1.57 -4.85
C MET A 34 -6.82 2.46 -4.78
N GLY A 35 -6.87 3.53 -5.57
CA GLY A 35 -8.03 4.42 -5.64
C GLY A 35 -9.30 3.73 -6.13
N ARG A 36 -9.18 2.82 -7.11
CA ARG A 36 -10.33 2.00 -7.54
C ARG A 36 -10.81 1.05 -6.46
N MET A 37 -9.89 0.45 -5.69
CA MET A 37 -10.25 -0.46 -4.59
C MET A 37 -10.92 0.28 -3.43
N THR A 38 -10.42 1.47 -3.06
CA THR A 38 -11.05 2.29 -2.02
C THR A 38 -12.42 2.79 -2.43
N LEU A 39 -12.60 3.22 -3.68
CA LEU A 39 -13.92 3.63 -4.19
C LEU A 39 -14.93 2.48 -4.16
N ARG A 40 -14.48 1.27 -4.50
CA ARG A 40 -15.34 0.07 -4.40
C ARG A 40 -15.70 -0.26 -2.95
N SER A 41 -14.76 -0.15 -2.02
CA SER A 41 -15.00 -0.39 -0.59
C SER A 41 -15.92 0.68 0.02
N ALA A 42 -15.76 1.94 -0.38
CA ALA A 42 -16.64 3.04 0.01
C ALA A 42 -18.08 2.85 -0.48
N ALA A 43 -18.27 2.25 -1.65
CA ALA A 43 -19.60 1.87 -2.15
C ALA A 43 -20.25 0.71 -1.37
N GLN A 44 -19.49 0.02 -0.51
CA GLN A 44 -19.95 -1.07 0.37
C GLN A 44 -20.06 -0.60 1.83
N ASP A 45 -20.42 0.68 2.04
CA ASP A 45 -20.57 1.34 3.35
C ASP A 45 -19.29 1.43 4.21
N ASN A 46 -18.12 1.13 3.64
CA ASN A 46 -16.83 1.27 4.33
C ASN A 46 -16.04 2.49 3.82
N VAL A 47 -16.30 3.66 4.42
CA VAL A 47 -15.70 4.95 4.03
C VAL A 47 -14.29 5.16 4.60
N LEU A 48 -13.90 4.37 5.61
CA LEU A 48 -12.61 4.48 6.29
C LEU A 48 -11.39 4.32 5.35
N PRO A 49 -11.31 3.32 4.44
CA PRO A 49 -10.22 3.20 3.49
C PRO A 49 -10.10 4.40 2.55
N LEU A 50 -11.21 5.04 2.20
CA LEU A 50 -11.22 6.24 1.34
C LEU A 50 -10.59 7.45 2.05
N MET A 51 -10.90 7.65 3.33
CA MET A 51 -10.29 8.70 4.16
C MET A 51 -8.77 8.50 4.25
N ILE A 52 -8.33 7.28 4.59
CA ILE A 52 -6.89 6.96 4.72
C ILE A 52 -6.19 7.13 3.36
N TYR A 53 -6.81 6.68 2.27
CA TYR A 53 -6.27 6.87 0.92
C TYR A 53 -6.11 8.33 0.55
N SER A 54 -7.09 9.19 0.87
CA SER A 54 -6.96 10.62 0.60
C SER A 54 -5.79 11.26 1.35
N ALA A 55 -5.52 10.81 2.59
CA ALA A 55 -4.42 11.29 3.39
C ALA A 55 -3.04 10.83 2.85
N CYS A 56 -2.93 9.61 2.32
CA CYS A 56 -1.66 9.07 1.81
C CYS A 56 -1.48 9.21 0.29
N PHE A 57 -2.51 9.60 -0.46
CA PHE A 57 -2.49 9.73 -1.92
C PHE A 57 -1.31 10.58 -2.40
N GLN A 58 -1.13 11.76 -1.81
CA GLN A 58 -0.07 12.69 -2.20
C GLN A 58 1.32 12.13 -1.90
N ALA A 59 1.48 11.45 -0.76
CA ALA A 59 2.73 10.79 -0.39
C ALA A 59 3.08 9.67 -1.38
N ILE A 60 2.09 8.87 -1.81
CA ILE A 60 2.34 7.77 -2.76
C ILE A 60 2.60 8.30 -4.18
N PHE A 61 1.86 9.33 -4.60
CA PHE A 61 1.93 9.90 -5.95
C PHE A 61 3.19 10.74 -6.17
N SER A 62 3.45 11.72 -5.29
CA SER A 62 4.52 12.71 -5.46
C SER A 62 5.54 12.74 -4.32
N GLY A 63 5.52 11.75 -3.41
CA GLY A 63 6.46 11.69 -2.28
C GLY A 63 7.92 11.48 -2.69
N GLN A 64 8.80 12.05 -1.86
CA GLN A 64 10.26 11.94 -1.92
C GLN A 64 10.76 10.59 -1.42
N PHE A 65 10.70 9.57 -2.29
CA PHE A 65 11.18 8.22 -1.93
C PHE A 65 12.71 8.10 -1.94
N GLY A 66 13.44 9.17 -2.31
CA GLY A 66 14.86 9.27 -1.96
C GLY A 66 15.10 9.33 -0.45
N GLN A 67 14.10 9.76 0.34
CA GLN A 67 14.17 9.75 1.80
C GLN A 67 13.47 8.50 2.37
N PRO A 68 14.18 7.67 3.16
CA PRO A 68 13.62 6.41 3.66
C PRO A 68 12.41 6.61 4.59
N THR A 69 12.32 7.76 5.28
CA THR A 69 11.20 8.11 6.15
C THR A 69 9.90 8.26 5.38
N GLU A 70 9.91 9.02 4.28
CA GLU A 70 8.73 9.27 3.45
C GLU A 70 8.27 7.97 2.78
N LEU A 71 9.23 7.17 2.30
CA LEU A 71 8.95 5.82 1.79
C LEU A 71 8.25 4.98 2.86
N GLY A 72 8.79 4.91 4.07
CA GLY A 72 8.23 4.14 5.18
C GLY A 72 6.80 4.55 5.55
N PHE A 73 6.53 5.85 5.62
CA PHE A 73 5.17 6.35 5.87
C PHE A 73 4.21 6.04 4.71
N ALA A 74 4.66 6.14 3.46
CA ALA A 74 3.86 5.79 2.29
C ALA A 74 3.49 4.28 2.30
N THR A 75 4.43 3.38 2.58
CA THR A 75 4.14 1.94 2.69
C THR A 75 3.26 1.62 3.89
N PHE A 76 3.51 2.25 5.05
CA PHE A 76 2.72 2.04 6.26
C PHE A 76 1.27 2.51 6.08
N ALA A 77 1.07 3.74 5.63
CA ALA A 77 -0.28 4.29 5.41
C ALA A 77 -1.00 3.56 4.26
N GLY A 78 -0.28 3.15 3.22
CA GLY A 78 -0.83 2.32 2.15
C GLY A 78 -1.25 0.93 2.65
N GLY A 79 -0.44 0.29 3.50
CA GLY A 79 -0.77 -0.98 4.15
C GLY A 79 -1.99 -0.87 5.07
N LEU A 80 -2.09 0.21 5.85
CA LEU A 80 -3.25 0.49 6.69
C LEU A 80 -4.51 0.71 5.85
N CYS A 81 -4.40 1.44 4.73
CA CYS A 81 -5.49 1.63 3.78
C CYS A 81 -5.98 0.27 3.24
N LEU A 82 -5.07 -0.59 2.79
CA LEU A 82 -5.42 -1.93 2.28
C LEU A 82 -6.03 -2.83 3.37
N ALA A 83 -5.48 -2.81 4.59
CA ALA A 83 -6.02 -3.56 5.71
C ALA A 83 -7.45 -3.10 6.08
N SER A 84 -7.70 -1.79 6.00
CA SER A 84 -9.02 -1.24 6.31
C SER A 84 -10.10 -1.52 5.28
N MET A 85 -9.74 -1.93 4.06
CA MET A 85 -10.71 -2.35 3.04
C MET A 85 -11.44 -3.65 3.41
N GLN A 86 -11.03 -4.34 4.49
CA GLN A 86 -11.64 -5.59 4.97
C GLN A 86 -11.76 -6.64 3.84
N ILE A 87 -10.76 -6.69 2.95
CA ILE A 87 -10.68 -7.77 1.95
C ILE A 87 -10.63 -9.08 2.74
N PRO A 88 -11.61 -10.00 2.57
CA PRO A 88 -11.62 -11.23 3.34
C PRO A 88 -10.34 -12.01 3.03
N LEU A 89 -9.41 -12.02 3.98
CA LEU A 89 -8.27 -12.91 3.90
C LEU A 89 -8.82 -14.34 3.95
N PRO A 90 -8.34 -15.26 3.09
CA PRO A 90 -8.56 -16.69 3.29
C PRO A 90 -8.12 -16.99 4.72
N GLN A 91 -9.06 -17.39 5.57
CA GLN A 91 -8.78 -17.70 6.96
C GLN A 91 -7.73 -18.82 6.92
N VAL A 92 -6.49 -18.53 7.28
CA VAL A 92 -5.51 -19.58 7.57
C VAL A 92 -6.09 -20.27 8.78
N VAL A 93 -6.75 -21.41 8.55
CA VAL A 93 -7.27 -22.28 9.60
C VAL A 93 -6.08 -22.58 10.51
N SER A 94 -6.00 -21.87 11.63
CA SER A 94 -5.16 -22.26 12.73
C SER A 94 -5.73 -23.58 13.20
N THR A 95 -5.15 -24.68 12.73
CA THR A 95 -5.44 -26.02 13.24
C THR A 95 -5.35 -25.94 14.75
N ASP A 96 -6.51 -26.04 15.39
CA ASP A 96 -6.72 -25.82 16.80
C ASP A 96 -5.73 -26.65 17.62
N GLU A 97 -4.85 -25.99 18.37
CA GLU A 97 -4.11 -26.59 19.50
C GLU A 97 -5.08 -27.26 20.51
N ASN A 98 -6.33 -26.80 20.52
CA ASN A 98 -7.46 -27.38 21.26
C ASN A 98 -7.86 -28.80 20.80
N SER A 99 -7.56 -29.19 19.56
CA SER A 99 -7.83 -30.55 19.06
C SER A 99 -6.79 -31.57 19.57
N PHE A 100 -5.55 -31.14 19.78
CA PHE A 100 -4.46 -31.98 20.30
C PHE A 100 -4.62 -32.25 21.80
N ASN A 101 -4.96 -31.24 22.60
CA ASN A 101 -5.19 -31.41 24.04
C ASN A 101 -6.41 -32.30 24.36
N ARG A 102 -7.48 -32.27 23.53
CA ARG A 102 -8.60 -33.23 23.68
C ARG A 102 -8.19 -34.68 23.41
N GLN A 103 -7.23 -34.92 22.52
CA GLN A 103 -6.76 -36.28 22.23
C GLN A 103 -5.84 -36.83 23.33
N LEU A 104 -5.09 -35.95 24.02
CA LEU A 104 -4.24 -36.35 25.14
C LEU A 104 -5.02 -36.56 26.45
N SER A 105 -6.12 -35.84 26.68
CA SER A 105 -6.97 -36.04 27.86
C SER A 105 -7.89 -37.26 27.76
N ALA A 106 -7.99 -37.88 26.58
CA ALA A 106 -8.84 -39.06 26.33
C ALA A 106 -8.07 -40.39 26.29
N ARG A 107 -6.77 -40.37 26.62
CA ARG A 107 -5.91 -41.54 26.83
C ARG A 107 -5.47 -41.62 28.28
#